data_AF-A0A8J6AM73-F1
#
_entry.id   AF-A0A8J6AM73-F1
#
_cell.length_a   1.000
_cell.length_b   1.000
_cell.length_c   1.000
_cell.angle_alpha   90.00
_cell.angle_beta   90.00
_cell.angle_gamma   90.00
#
_symmetry.space_group_name_H-M   'P 1'
#
loop_
_entity.id
_entity.type
_entity.pdbx_description
1 polymer ?
#
loop_
_entity_poly.entity_id
_entity_poly.type
_entity_poly.pdbx_seq_one_letter_code
_entity_poly.pdbx_strand_id
1 'polypeptide(L)'
;MAGPVALSAAVAALVAALLLLWGEDPGPGEGSSMAEIEALPKLREDFRMQNKSVFILGASGETGKVLLKEILEQSLFSKVTIIGRRKLTFHEEAYKNVNQEVVDFDKLDDYASAFQGHDVGFCCLGTTRGKAGAEGFVRVDRDYVLKSAELAQAGGCKHFNLLSSKGADKSSNFLYLQVKGEVEARVEELKFDRYSIFRPGVLLCDRQESRPGEWLFRKFFGSLPESWASGYAIPVVTLVRAMLNNAVRPTDSKKELLENKAILALGKASGSLKP
;
A
#
# COMPACT_ATOMS: atom_id res chain seq x y z
N MET A 1 17.52 37.36 25.38
CA MET A 1 17.36 37.14 23.92
C MET A 1 18.13 35.88 23.55
N ALA A 2 17.46 34.72 23.53
CA ALA A 2 18.02 33.48 23.00
C ALA A 2 17.50 33.33 21.56
N GLY A 3 18.42 33.32 20.59
CA GLY A 3 18.09 33.42 19.17
C GLY A 3 17.53 32.14 18.53
N PRO A 4 17.05 32.23 17.27
CA PRO A 4 16.44 31.13 16.52
C PRO A 4 17.37 29.94 16.20
N VAL A 5 18.66 30.04 16.55
CA VAL A 5 19.71 29.04 16.24
C VAL A 5 19.62 27.82 17.17
N ALA A 6 19.08 27.97 18.38
CA ALA A 6 18.97 26.86 19.33
C ALA A 6 17.88 25.84 18.95
N LEU A 7 16.81 26.29 18.26
CA LEU A 7 15.70 25.44 17.86
C LEU A 7 16.07 24.55 16.65
N SER A 8 16.93 25.02 15.75
CA SER A 8 17.38 24.25 14.59
C SER A 8 18.37 23.14 14.97
N ALA A 9 19.24 23.37 15.95
CA ALA A 9 20.17 22.37 16.46
C ALA A 9 19.46 21.21 17.18
N ALA A 10 18.41 21.51 17.96
CA ALA A 10 17.60 20.50 18.62
C ALA A 10 16.81 19.62 17.63
N VAL A 11 16.27 20.22 16.56
CA VAL A 11 15.59 19.48 15.48
C VAL A 11 16.60 18.64 14.68
N ALA A 12 17.78 19.18 14.37
CA ALA A 12 18.83 18.44 13.67
C ALA A 12 19.36 17.26 14.50
N ALA A 13 19.50 17.43 15.82
CA ALA A 13 19.90 16.36 16.73
C ALA A 13 18.81 15.28 16.87
N LEU A 14 17.52 15.66 16.85
CA LEU A 14 16.42 14.69 16.87
C LEU A 14 16.35 13.89 15.57
N VAL A 15 16.60 14.55 14.43
CA VAL A 15 16.69 13.91 13.11
C VAL A 15 17.93 13.01 13.01
N ALA A 16 19.08 13.45 13.52
CA ALA A 16 20.30 12.65 13.60
C ALA A 16 20.15 11.43 14.53
N ALA A 17 19.44 11.58 15.65
CA ALA A 17 19.10 10.47 16.54
C ALA A 17 18.10 9.50 15.90
N LEU A 18 17.12 9.99 15.14
CA LEU A 18 16.23 9.17 14.30
C LEU A 18 16.99 8.44 13.18
N LEU A 19 18.03 9.07 12.60
CA LEU A 19 18.90 8.49 11.59
C LEU A 19 19.82 7.40 12.17
N LEU A 20 20.32 7.57 13.40
CA LEU A 20 21.16 6.58 14.09
C LEU A 20 20.36 5.38 14.60
N LEU A 21 19.07 5.54 14.87
CA LEU A 21 18.15 4.44 15.20
C LEU A 21 17.71 3.64 13.96
N TRP A 22 18.06 4.09 12.75
CA TRP A 22 17.75 3.45 11.46
C TRP A 22 19.02 2.91 10.78
N GLY A 23 19.82 2.15 11.53
CA GLY A 23 20.95 1.40 10.99
C GLY A 23 20.52 0.51 9.82
N GLU A 24 21.26 0.58 8.72
CA GLU A 24 21.05 -0.20 7.50
C GLU A 24 21.26 -1.70 7.77
N ASP A 25 20.34 -2.53 7.26
CA ASP A 25 20.57 -3.97 7.10
C ASP A 25 20.92 -4.24 5.62
N PRO A 26 22.15 -4.69 5.29
CA PRO A 26 22.56 -4.97 3.93
C PRO A 26 22.00 -6.32 3.46
N GLY A 27 20.70 -6.37 3.17
CA GLY A 27 20.07 -7.51 2.51
C GLY A 27 20.36 -7.54 0.99
N PRO A 28 20.56 -8.73 0.38
CA PRO A 28 20.97 -8.84 -1.01
C PRO A 28 19.88 -8.28 -1.92
N GLY A 29 20.22 -7.28 -2.71
CA GLY A 29 19.35 -6.76 -3.75
C GLY A 29 19.77 -7.32 -5.09
N GLU A 30 19.14 -8.41 -5.50
CA GLU A 30 19.11 -8.76 -6.93
C GLU A 30 18.06 -7.86 -7.59
N GLY A 31 18.50 -7.06 -8.57
CA GLY A 31 17.59 -6.40 -9.49
C GLY A 31 16.83 -7.46 -10.29
N SER A 32 15.56 -7.20 -10.58
CA SER A 32 14.72 -8.09 -11.39
C SER A 32 15.46 -8.48 -12.67
N SER A 33 15.68 -9.78 -12.88
CA SER A 33 16.43 -10.26 -14.04
C SER A 33 15.71 -9.90 -15.36
N MET A 34 16.45 -9.71 -16.46
CA MET A 34 15.84 -9.43 -17.78
C MET A 34 14.79 -10.48 -18.18
N ALA A 35 14.98 -11.74 -17.76
CA ALA A 35 14.04 -12.82 -17.97
C ALA A 35 12.68 -12.58 -17.26
N GLU A 36 12.67 -11.96 -16.08
CA GLU A 36 11.43 -11.64 -15.37
C GLU A 36 10.63 -10.52 -16.04
N ILE A 37 11.32 -9.57 -16.68
CA ILE A 37 10.68 -8.47 -17.42
C ILE A 37 10.02 -9.00 -18.68
N GLU A 38 10.69 -9.92 -19.38
CA GLU A 38 10.19 -10.56 -20.61
C GLU A 38 9.03 -11.53 -20.33
N ALA A 39 9.00 -12.18 -19.16
CA ALA A 39 7.92 -13.09 -18.77
C ALA A 39 6.62 -12.39 -18.31
N LEU A 40 6.67 -11.11 -17.93
CA LEU A 40 5.55 -10.40 -17.30
C LEU A 40 4.29 -10.28 -18.19
N PRO A 41 4.38 -10.01 -19.51
CA PRO A 41 3.21 -10.02 -20.38
C PRO A 41 2.49 -11.37 -20.38
N LYS A 42 3.24 -12.47 -20.43
CA LYS A 42 2.70 -13.83 -20.42
C LYS A 42 2.00 -14.14 -19.09
N LEU A 43 2.62 -13.78 -17.96
CA LEU A 43 2.00 -13.91 -16.64
C LEU A 43 0.66 -13.14 -16.54
N ARG A 44 0.59 -11.94 -17.11
CA ARG A 44 -0.66 -11.15 -17.13
C ARG A 44 -1.72 -11.81 -17.99
N GLU A 45 -1.37 -12.34 -19.16
CA GLU A 45 -2.31 -13.10 -20.00
C GLU A 45 -2.84 -14.33 -19.26
N ASP A 46 -1.95 -15.14 -18.68
CA ASP A 46 -2.34 -16.34 -17.94
C ASP A 46 -3.19 -15.99 -16.71
N PHE A 47 -2.93 -14.86 -16.06
CA PHE A 47 -3.75 -14.36 -14.96
C PHE A 47 -5.16 -13.95 -15.43
N ARG A 48 -5.28 -13.24 -16.56
CA ARG A 48 -6.59 -12.86 -17.13
C ARG A 48 -7.43 -14.09 -17.47
N MET A 49 -6.81 -15.14 -18.00
CA MET A 49 -7.49 -16.40 -18.34
C MET A 49 -8.08 -17.12 -17.11
N GLN A 50 -7.61 -16.81 -15.90
CA GLN A 50 -8.17 -17.37 -14.66
C GLN A 50 -9.47 -16.67 -14.22
N ASN A 51 -9.90 -15.61 -14.91
CA ASN A 51 -11.16 -14.91 -14.70
C ASN A 51 -11.39 -14.44 -13.25
N LYS A 52 -10.32 -13.98 -12.59
CA LYS A 52 -10.31 -13.61 -11.17
C LYS A 52 -11.12 -12.33 -10.88
N SER A 53 -11.76 -12.30 -9.72
CA SER A 53 -12.44 -11.11 -9.17
C SER A 53 -11.58 -10.41 -8.10
N VAL A 54 -11.75 -9.10 -7.96
CA VAL A 54 -11.01 -8.29 -6.98
C VAL A 54 -11.92 -7.32 -6.22
N PHE A 55 -11.61 -7.11 -4.94
CA PHE A 55 -12.09 -5.95 -4.19
C PHE A 55 -10.96 -5.00 -3.77
N ILE A 56 -11.27 -3.71 -3.66
CA ILE A 56 -10.34 -2.67 -3.21
C ILE A 56 -10.98 -1.87 -2.07
N LEU A 57 -10.31 -1.84 -0.93
CA LEU A 57 -10.61 -0.92 0.17
C LEU A 57 -9.72 0.32 0.04
N GLY A 58 -10.31 1.50 0.23
CA GLY A 58 -9.57 2.76 0.15
C GLY A 58 -9.34 3.27 -1.28
N ALA A 59 -10.18 2.86 -2.23
CA ALA A 59 -10.12 3.32 -3.64
C ALA A 59 -10.23 4.85 -3.80
N SER A 60 -10.78 5.57 -2.81
CA SER A 60 -10.84 7.04 -2.83
C SER A 60 -9.54 7.72 -2.38
N GLY A 61 -8.59 6.97 -1.82
CA GLY A 61 -7.28 7.48 -1.41
C GLY A 61 -6.31 7.55 -2.58
N GLU A 62 -5.19 8.24 -2.41
CA GLU A 62 -4.23 8.48 -3.48
C GLU A 62 -3.68 7.20 -4.11
N THR A 63 -3.25 6.24 -3.30
CA THR A 63 -2.79 4.93 -3.80
C THR A 63 -3.95 4.12 -4.38
N GLY A 64 -5.12 4.15 -3.74
CA GLY A 64 -6.29 3.39 -4.20
C GLY A 64 -6.83 3.85 -5.55
N LYS A 65 -6.80 5.16 -5.83
CA LYS A 65 -7.18 5.73 -7.14
C LYS A 65 -6.26 5.21 -8.25
N VAL A 66 -4.95 5.27 -8.02
CA VAL A 66 -3.95 4.80 -8.98
C VAL A 66 -4.05 3.29 -9.17
N LEU A 67 -4.27 2.53 -8.10
CA LEU A 67 -4.50 1.09 -8.16
C LEU A 67 -5.72 0.72 -9.01
N LEU A 68 -6.86 1.37 -8.76
CA LEU A 68 -8.08 1.15 -9.53
C LEU A 68 -7.87 1.48 -11.02
N LYS A 69 -7.24 2.61 -11.32
CA LYS A 69 -6.91 3.01 -12.70
C LYS A 69 -6.05 1.96 -13.41
N GLU A 70 -4.94 1.56 -12.80
CA GLU A 70 -4.02 0.58 -13.41
C GLU A 70 -4.67 -0.82 -13.55
N ILE A 71 -5.54 -1.23 -12.62
CA ILE A 71 -6.32 -2.48 -12.75
C ILE A 71 -7.22 -2.44 -13.97
N LEU A 72 -7.94 -1.33 -14.20
CA LEU A 72 -8.85 -1.17 -15.33
C LEU A 72 -8.08 -1.08 -16.65
N GLU A 73 -7.00 -0.29 -16.70
CA GLU A 73 -6.15 -0.12 -17.89
C GLU A 73 -5.51 -1.44 -18.33
N GLN A 74 -5.11 -2.28 -17.38
CA GLN A 74 -4.51 -3.58 -17.68
C GLN A 74 -5.53 -4.71 -17.82
N SER A 75 -6.80 -4.47 -17.50
CA SER A 75 -7.91 -5.44 -17.54
C SER A 75 -7.52 -6.77 -16.88
N LEU A 76 -6.88 -6.71 -15.70
CA LEU A 76 -6.35 -7.90 -15.02
C LEU A 76 -7.44 -8.77 -14.38
N PHE A 77 -8.57 -8.17 -14.01
CA PHE A 77 -9.66 -8.82 -13.30
C PHE A 77 -10.94 -8.74 -14.10
N SER A 78 -11.76 -9.79 -14.02
CA SER A 78 -13.05 -9.88 -14.71
C SER A 78 -14.16 -9.10 -14.00
N LYS A 79 -14.02 -8.94 -12.68
CA LYS A 79 -14.92 -8.18 -11.82
C LYS A 79 -14.10 -7.34 -10.85
N VAL A 80 -14.39 -6.04 -10.79
CA VAL A 80 -13.74 -5.08 -9.89
C VAL A 80 -14.79 -4.47 -8.97
N THR A 81 -14.61 -4.65 -7.67
CA THR A 81 -15.47 -4.08 -6.63
C THR A 81 -14.68 -3.11 -5.77
N ILE A 82 -15.23 -1.93 -5.47
CA ILE A 82 -14.67 -1.05 -4.45
C ILE A 82 -15.57 -1.11 -3.22
N ILE A 83 -14.97 -1.26 -2.05
CA ILE A 83 -15.66 -1.28 -0.77
C ILE A 83 -15.23 -0.05 0.02
N GLY A 84 -16.18 0.78 0.43
CA GLY A 84 -15.85 2.01 1.14
C GLY A 84 -17.04 2.73 1.75
N ARG A 85 -16.76 3.78 2.52
CA ARG A 85 -17.78 4.50 3.29
C ARG A 85 -18.67 5.46 2.49
N ARG A 86 -18.44 5.59 1.18
CA ARG A 86 -19.19 6.50 0.30
C ARG A 86 -19.09 6.08 -1.15
N LYS A 87 -20.12 6.39 -1.93
CA LYS A 87 -20.12 6.23 -3.38
C LYS A 87 -19.13 7.20 -4.02
N LEU A 88 -18.40 6.71 -5.03
CA LEU A 88 -17.51 7.50 -5.87
C LEU A 88 -18.19 7.80 -7.22
N THR A 89 -18.01 9.02 -7.69
CA THR A 89 -18.47 9.45 -9.02
C THR A 89 -17.30 9.33 -9.98
N PHE A 90 -17.52 8.60 -11.06
CA PHE A 90 -16.58 8.47 -12.17
C PHE A 90 -17.24 9.01 -13.45
N HIS A 91 -16.46 9.67 -14.29
CA HIS A 91 -16.95 10.23 -15.55
C HIS A 91 -16.47 9.43 -16.77
N GLU A 92 -15.42 8.64 -16.61
CA GLU A 92 -14.83 7.83 -17.66
C GLU A 92 -15.59 6.50 -17.85
N GLU A 93 -15.79 6.11 -19.11
CA GLU A 93 -16.52 4.88 -19.48
C GLU A 93 -15.92 3.61 -18.84
N ALA A 94 -14.59 3.56 -18.71
CA ALA A 94 -13.88 2.42 -18.13
C ALA A 94 -14.33 2.08 -16.69
N TYR A 95 -14.87 3.05 -15.95
CA TYR A 95 -15.30 2.88 -14.56
C TYR A 95 -16.77 2.48 -14.42
N LYS A 96 -17.55 2.46 -15.52
CA LYS A 96 -18.99 2.13 -15.45
C LYS A 96 -19.25 0.72 -14.92
N ASN A 97 -18.34 -0.20 -15.16
CA ASN A 97 -18.45 -1.60 -14.74
C ASN A 97 -17.86 -1.87 -13.35
N VAL A 98 -17.39 -0.83 -12.64
CA VAL A 98 -16.88 -0.97 -11.28
C VAL A 98 -18.05 -1.07 -10.31
N ASN A 99 -18.17 -2.21 -9.64
CA ASN A 99 -19.14 -2.40 -8.56
C ASN A 99 -18.73 -1.55 -7.35
N GLN A 100 -19.69 -0.92 -6.68
CA GLN A 100 -19.41 -0.12 -5.48
C GLN A 100 -20.28 -0.59 -4.33
N GLU A 101 -19.64 -1.09 -3.28
CA GLU A 101 -20.27 -1.46 -2.02
C GLU A 101 -20.05 -0.33 -1.01
N VAL A 102 -21.13 0.36 -0.67
CA VAL A 102 -21.10 1.44 0.32
C VAL A 102 -21.43 0.84 1.68
N VAL A 103 -20.45 0.85 2.58
CA VAL A 103 -20.53 0.17 3.88
C VAL A 103 -20.36 1.15 5.04
N ASP A 104 -20.91 0.78 6.20
CA ASP A 104 -20.57 1.40 7.47
C ASP A 104 -19.47 0.58 8.16
N PHE A 105 -18.27 1.15 8.28
CA PHE A 105 -17.14 0.46 8.91
C PHE A 105 -17.33 0.23 10.41
N ASP A 106 -18.20 0.99 11.07
CA ASP A 106 -18.52 0.78 12.48
C ASP A 106 -19.48 -0.40 12.71
N LYS A 107 -20.11 -0.87 11.64
CA LYS A 107 -21.05 -2.01 11.64
C LYS A 107 -20.75 -2.98 10.51
N LEU A 108 -19.46 -3.21 10.25
CA LEU A 108 -19.02 -3.89 9.03
C LEU A 108 -19.54 -5.34 8.92
N ASP A 109 -19.87 -5.98 10.04
CA ASP A 109 -20.54 -7.30 10.07
C ASP A 109 -21.87 -7.32 9.31
N ASP A 110 -22.66 -6.23 9.36
CA ASP A 110 -23.93 -6.09 8.63
C ASP A 110 -23.73 -6.08 7.10
N TYR A 111 -22.48 -5.89 6.67
CA TYR A 111 -22.07 -5.80 5.27
C TYR A 111 -21.17 -6.95 4.83
N ALA A 112 -21.18 -8.10 5.55
CA ALA A 112 -20.37 -9.27 5.22
C ALA A 112 -20.53 -9.74 3.76
N SER A 113 -21.72 -9.56 3.17
CA SER A 113 -21.98 -9.89 1.75
C SER A 113 -21.11 -9.11 0.76
N ALA A 114 -20.67 -7.90 1.11
CA ALA A 114 -19.79 -7.09 0.25
C ALA A 114 -18.43 -7.76 0.02
N PHE A 115 -18.00 -8.63 0.93
CA PHE A 115 -16.71 -9.32 0.90
C PHE A 115 -16.78 -10.74 0.29
N GLN A 116 -17.96 -11.22 -0.07
CA GLN A 116 -18.14 -12.60 -0.56
C GLN A 116 -17.76 -12.76 -2.03
N GLY A 117 -17.07 -13.87 -2.35
CA GLY A 117 -16.86 -14.32 -3.73
C GLY A 117 -15.79 -13.54 -4.51
N HIS A 118 -14.91 -12.83 -3.81
CA HIS A 118 -13.75 -12.16 -4.41
C HIS A 118 -12.50 -13.04 -4.28
N ASP A 119 -11.73 -13.24 -5.34
CA ASP A 119 -10.48 -14.02 -5.27
C ASP A 119 -9.35 -13.24 -4.58
N VAL A 120 -9.25 -11.95 -4.89
CA VAL A 120 -8.15 -11.06 -4.47
C VAL A 120 -8.68 -9.83 -3.75
N GLY A 121 -8.02 -9.43 -2.67
CA GLY A 121 -8.32 -8.21 -1.92
C GLY A 121 -7.13 -7.28 -1.84
N PHE A 122 -7.34 -5.98 -2.08
CA PHE A 122 -6.35 -4.94 -1.82
C PHE A 122 -6.84 -3.98 -0.74
N CYS A 123 -6.07 -3.83 0.34
CA CYS A 123 -6.36 -2.87 1.39
C CYS A 123 -5.41 -1.68 1.32
N CYS A 124 -5.92 -0.54 0.82
CA CYS A 124 -5.24 0.75 0.79
C CYS A 124 -5.86 1.75 1.79
N LEU A 125 -6.55 1.26 2.82
CA LEU A 125 -7.06 2.09 3.91
C LEU A 125 -5.90 2.68 4.72
N GLY A 126 -6.10 3.92 5.15
CA GLY A 126 -5.21 4.59 6.07
C GLY A 126 -5.67 6.01 6.32
N THR A 127 -5.46 6.48 7.55
CA THR A 127 -5.65 7.86 7.94
C THR A 127 -4.36 8.40 8.57
N THR A 128 -4.39 9.64 9.01
CA THR A 128 -3.29 10.22 9.80
C THR A 128 -3.79 10.65 11.15
N ARG A 129 -2.93 10.58 12.17
CA ARG A 129 -3.23 11.13 13.50
C ARG A 129 -3.67 12.59 13.45
N GLY A 130 -3.11 13.38 12.52
CA GLY A 130 -3.50 14.77 12.34
C GLY A 130 -4.96 14.96 11.88
N LYS A 131 -5.52 14.00 11.15
CA LYS A 131 -6.91 14.05 10.67
C LYS A 131 -7.91 13.39 11.60
N ALA A 132 -7.51 12.28 12.24
CA ALA A 132 -8.44 11.40 12.96
C ALA A 132 -8.19 11.35 14.48
N GLY A 133 -7.16 12.05 14.97
CA GLY A 133 -6.66 11.82 16.33
C GLY A 133 -5.97 10.46 16.47
N ALA A 134 -5.50 10.14 17.68
CA ALA A 134 -4.82 8.88 17.94
C ALA A 134 -5.79 7.69 17.89
N GLU A 135 -6.94 7.80 18.56
CA GLU A 135 -7.96 6.75 18.58
C GLU A 135 -8.55 6.49 17.20
N GLY A 136 -8.90 7.55 16.46
CA GLY A 136 -9.41 7.39 15.09
C GLY A 136 -8.38 6.82 14.14
N PHE A 137 -7.07 7.08 14.37
CA PHE A 137 -6.00 6.42 13.61
C PHE A 137 -5.94 4.92 13.90
N VAL A 138 -5.96 4.52 15.18
CA VAL A 138 -5.99 3.08 15.55
C VAL A 138 -7.23 2.41 14.97
N ARG A 139 -8.40 3.04 15.10
CA ARG A 139 -9.68 2.52 14.59
C ARG A 139 -9.64 2.27 13.09
N VAL A 140 -9.09 3.20 12.32
CA VAL A 140 -9.03 3.08 10.85
C VAL A 140 -7.91 2.14 10.40
N ASP A 141 -6.69 2.33 10.90
CA ASP A 141 -5.50 1.64 10.37
C ASP A 141 -5.31 0.23 10.97
N ARG A 142 -5.97 -0.09 12.09
CA ARG A 142 -5.99 -1.44 12.67
C ARG A 142 -7.38 -2.06 12.61
N ASP A 143 -8.37 -1.46 13.27
CA ASP A 143 -9.64 -2.17 13.54
C ASP A 143 -10.44 -2.40 12.25
N TYR A 144 -10.64 -1.37 11.43
CA TYR A 144 -11.34 -1.51 10.15
C TYR A 144 -10.58 -2.41 9.16
N VAL A 145 -9.25 -2.32 9.14
CA VAL A 145 -8.42 -3.16 8.27
C VAL A 145 -8.54 -4.63 8.67
N LEU A 146 -8.37 -4.93 9.95
CA LEU A 146 -8.47 -6.30 10.48
C LEU A 146 -9.86 -6.87 10.25
N LYS A 147 -10.91 -6.10 10.57
CA LYS A 147 -12.28 -6.56 10.39
C LYS A 147 -12.61 -6.81 8.92
N SER A 148 -12.13 -5.96 8.02
CA SER A 148 -12.28 -6.19 6.58
C SER A 148 -11.55 -7.44 6.11
N ALA A 149 -10.36 -7.73 6.66
CA ALA A 149 -9.60 -8.93 6.34
C ALA A 149 -10.31 -10.20 6.86
N GLU A 150 -10.87 -10.17 8.07
CA GLU A 150 -11.68 -11.28 8.62
C GLU A 150 -12.87 -11.59 7.70
N LEU A 151 -13.63 -10.57 7.30
CA LEU A 151 -14.78 -10.73 6.40
C LEU A 151 -14.36 -11.19 5.01
N ALA A 152 -13.23 -10.72 4.50
CA ALA A 152 -12.68 -11.18 3.22
C ALA A 152 -12.28 -12.66 3.29
N GLN A 153 -11.59 -13.09 4.34
CA GLN A 153 -11.18 -14.48 4.54
C GLN A 153 -12.41 -15.40 4.64
N ALA A 154 -13.39 -15.02 5.47
CA ALA A 154 -14.66 -15.74 5.59
C ALA A 154 -15.48 -15.74 4.28
N GLY A 155 -15.36 -14.68 3.48
CA GLY A 155 -15.98 -14.52 2.16
C GLY A 155 -15.31 -15.31 1.03
N GLY A 156 -14.22 -16.03 1.33
CA GLY A 156 -13.51 -16.89 0.36
C GLY A 156 -12.34 -16.21 -0.37
N CYS A 157 -11.93 -15.02 0.05
CA CYS A 157 -10.74 -14.35 -0.49
C CYS A 157 -9.49 -15.20 -0.26
N LYS A 158 -8.73 -15.42 -1.34
CA LYS A 158 -7.55 -16.28 -1.34
C LYS A 158 -6.26 -15.48 -1.21
N HIS A 159 -6.21 -14.32 -1.85
CA HIS A 159 -5.03 -13.46 -1.83
C HIS A 159 -5.36 -12.09 -1.24
N PHE A 160 -4.88 -11.81 -0.04
CA PHE A 160 -5.03 -10.50 0.60
C PHE A 160 -3.73 -9.69 0.50
N ASN A 161 -3.85 -8.44 0.07
CA ASN A 161 -2.73 -7.52 -0.12
C ASN A 161 -2.89 -6.32 0.83
N LEU A 162 -1.98 -6.16 1.78
CA LEU A 162 -2.00 -5.07 2.74
C LEU A 162 -0.96 -4.00 2.39
N LEU A 163 -1.43 -2.77 2.19
CA LEU A 163 -0.55 -1.60 2.12
C LEU A 163 -0.19 -1.13 3.53
N SER A 164 1.04 -1.42 3.93
CA SER A 164 1.63 -1.01 5.20
C SER A 164 2.62 0.14 5.00
N SER A 165 3.75 0.13 5.72
CA SER A 165 4.77 1.18 5.72
C SER A 165 6.13 0.62 6.07
N LYS A 166 7.20 1.20 5.50
CA LYS A 166 8.57 0.98 5.93
C LYS A 166 8.69 1.21 7.44
N GLY A 167 9.36 0.29 8.12
CA GLY A 167 9.59 0.35 9.57
C GLY A 167 8.40 -0.07 10.44
N ALA A 168 7.33 -0.64 9.87
CA ALA A 168 6.23 -1.18 10.65
C ALA A 168 6.74 -2.24 11.65
N ASP A 169 6.42 -2.03 12.93
CA ASP A 169 6.93 -2.84 14.03
C ASP A 169 5.97 -2.73 15.22
N LYS A 170 5.35 -3.85 15.59
CA LYS A 170 4.40 -3.94 16.70
C LYS A 170 4.99 -3.57 18.07
N SER A 171 6.32 -3.57 18.20
CA SER A 171 7.05 -3.18 19.41
C SER A 171 7.53 -1.72 19.40
N SER A 172 7.23 -0.96 18.34
CA SER A 172 7.65 0.43 18.22
C SER A 172 7.01 1.32 19.28
N ASN A 173 7.78 2.28 19.81
CA ASN A 173 7.25 3.35 20.66
C ASN A 173 6.51 4.44 19.84
N PHE A 174 6.60 4.41 18.51
CA PHE A 174 5.89 5.35 17.64
C PHE A 174 4.57 4.76 17.16
N LEU A 175 3.45 5.33 17.64
CA LEU A 175 2.09 4.84 17.40
C LEU A 175 1.82 4.44 15.94
N TYR A 176 2.30 5.22 14.96
CA TYR A 176 2.11 4.91 13.55
C TYR A 176 2.73 3.57 13.13
N LEU A 177 3.99 3.32 13.50
CA LEU A 177 4.70 2.09 13.16
C LEU A 177 4.21 0.91 14.00
N GLN A 178 3.85 1.18 15.25
CA GLN A 178 3.24 0.22 16.17
C GLN A 178 1.94 -0.35 15.61
N VAL A 179 1.01 0.53 15.23
CA VAL A 179 -0.29 0.15 14.65
C VAL A 179 -0.12 -0.62 13.34
N LYS A 180 0.78 -0.16 12.46
CA LYS A 180 1.07 -0.85 11.19
C LYS A 180 1.66 -2.25 11.41
N GLY A 181 2.59 -2.42 12.36
CA GLY A 181 3.13 -3.72 12.69
C GLY A 181 2.12 -4.63 13.41
N GLU A 182 1.26 -4.07 14.25
CA GLU A 182 0.19 -4.81 14.94
C GLU A 182 -0.83 -5.39 13.95
N VAL A 183 -1.32 -4.57 13.01
CA VAL A 183 -2.29 -5.04 12.02
C VAL A 183 -1.67 -6.04 11.04
N GLU A 184 -0.40 -5.88 10.66
CA GLU A 184 0.30 -6.87 9.84
C GLU A 184 0.30 -8.26 10.49
N ALA A 185 0.62 -8.32 11.79
CA ALA A 185 0.68 -9.56 12.56
C ALA A 185 -0.71 -10.18 12.74
N ARG A 186 -1.74 -9.38 13.03
CA ARG A 186 -3.11 -9.89 13.20
C ARG A 186 -3.71 -10.41 11.89
N VAL A 187 -3.45 -9.75 10.77
CA VAL A 187 -3.91 -10.26 9.46
C VAL A 187 -3.16 -11.54 9.06
N GLU A 188 -1.89 -11.69 9.46
CA GLU A 188 -1.15 -12.95 9.27
C GLU A 188 -1.75 -14.14 10.04
N GLU A 189 -2.41 -13.89 11.16
CA GLU A 189 -3.12 -14.92 11.94
C GLU A 189 -4.35 -15.48 11.21
N LEU A 190 -4.89 -14.73 10.22
CA LEU A 190 -6.02 -15.18 9.39
C LEU A 190 -5.63 -16.23 8.34
N LYS A 191 -4.33 -16.49 8.11
CA LYS A 191 -3.85 -17.58 7.23
C LYS A 191 -4.53 -17.65 5.86
N PHE A 192 -4.61 -16.50 5.16
CA PHE A 192 -4.94 -16.50 3.73
C PHE A 192 -4.04 -17.47 2.96
N ASP A 193 -4.55 -18.02 1.85
CA ASP A 193 -3.76 -18.89 0.96
C ASP A 193 -2.52 -18.14 0.47
N ARG A 194 -2.65 -16.84 0.24
CA ARG A 194 -1.55 -15.90 -0.01
C ARG A 194 -1.79 -14.57 0.71
N TYR A 195 -0.79 -14.08 1.43
CA TYR A 195 -0.82 -12.78 2.11
C TYR A 195 0.41 -11.95 1.73
N SER A 196 0.21 -10.83 1.03
CA SER A 196 1.30 -9.95 0.61
C SER A 196 1.25 -8.61 1.35
N ILE A 197 2.36 -8.23 1.95
CA ILE A 197 2.53 -7.01 2.72
C ILE A 197 3.49 -6.10 1.96
N PHE A 198 3.07 -4.86 1.71
CA PHE A 198 3.91 -3.86 1.07
C PHE A 198 4.31 -2.80 2.09
N ARG A 199 5.61 -2.64 2.32
CA ARG A 199 6.19 -1.65 3.23
C ARG A 199 6.94 -0.56 2.45
N PRO A 200 6.22 0.36 1.77
CA PRO A 200 6.85 1.45 1.04
C PRO A 200 7.47 2.48 1.98
N GLY A 201 8.46 3.20 1.46
CA GLY A 201 8.90 4.46 2.03
C GLY A 201 7.85 5.57 1.88
N VAL A 202 8.28 6.82 2.01
CA VAL A 202 7.44 8.01 1.80
C VAL A 202 6.85 8.00 0.39
N LEU A 203 5.53 7.97 0.30
CA LEU A 203 4.83 8.02 -0.98
C LEU A 203 5.02 9.41 -1.62
N LEU A 204 5.62 9.44 -2.81
CA LEU A 204 5.70 10.61 -3.65
C LEU A 204 4.44 10.65 -4.52
N CYS A 205 3.61 11.65 -4.28
CA CYS A 205 2.39 11.88 -5.02
C CYS A 205 2.13 13.38 -5.09
N ASP A 206 1.59 13.84 -6.22
CA ASP A 206 1.14 15.21 -6.39
C ASP A 206 -0.23 15.36 -5.71
N ARG A 207 -0.20 15.36 -4.38
CA ARG A 207 -1.39 15.56 -3.54
C ARG A 207 -1.78 17.03 -3.50
N GLN A 208 -3.08 17.30 -3.37
CA GLN A 208 -3.57 18.62 -2.93
C GLN A 208 -3.19 18.92 -1.46
N GLU A 209 -3.00 17.89 -0.64
CA GLU A 209 -2.60 18.03 0.76
C GLU A 209 -1.20 17.44 0.99
N SER A 210 -0.24 18.30 1.33
CA SER A 210 1.10 17.88 1.75
C SER A 210 1.05 17.33 3.17
N ARG A 211 1.64 16.15 3.40
CA ARG A 211 1.95 15.74 4.77
C ARG A 211 3.07 16.66 5.29
N PRO A 212 3.06 17.11 6.56
CA PRO A 212 4.11 17.98 7.08
C PRO A 212 5.53 17.40 6.90
N GLY A 213 5.66 16.08 7.05
CA GLY A 213 6.92 15.37 6.78
C GLY A 213 7.28 15.27 5.29
N GLU A 214 6.30 15.22 4.39
CA GLU A 214 6.53 15.16 2.93
C GLU A 214 7.01 16.51 2.38
N TRP A 215 6.47 17.63 2.90
CA TRP A 215 6.96 18.97 2.56
C TRP A 215 8.36 19.21 3.11
N LEU A 216 8.61 18.84 4.37
CA LEU A 216 9.94 18.97 4.98
C LEU A 216 10.95 18.09 4.24
N PHE A 217 10.58 16.86 3.89
CA PHE A 217 11.44 15.94 3.15
C PHE A 217 11.72 16.45 1.72
N ARG A 218 10.70 16.91 0.98
CA ARG A 218 10.87 17.51 -0.36
C ARG A 218 11.75 18.76 -0.33
N LYS A 219 11.61 19.61 0.70
CA LYS A 219 12.36 20.89 0.80
C LYS A 219 13.81 20.70 1.26
N PHE A 220 14.07 19.77 2.16
CA PHE A 220 15.43 19.52 2.68
C PHE A 220 16.22 18.49 1.86
N PHE A 221 15.55 17.51 1.24
CA PHE A 221 16.20 16.43 0.50
C PHE A 221 16.02 16.49 -1.02
N GLY A 222 15.37 17.53 -1.55
CA GLY A 222 15.29 17.77 -3.00
C GLY A 222 16.65 17.99 -3.67
N SER A 223 17.72 18.22 -2.89
CA SER A 223 19.11 18.36 -3.35
C SER A 223 19.98 17.11 -3.12
N LEU A 224 19.43 16.01 -2.59
CA LEU A 224 20.17 14.75 -2.43
C LEU A 224 20.22 13.94 -3.73
N PRO A 225 21.22 13.04 -3.89
CA PRO A 225 21.29 12.13 -5.02
C PRO A 225 20.02 11.27 -5.14
N GLU A 226 19.57 11.02 -6.37
CA GLU A 226 18.36 10.22 -6.67
C GLU A 226 18.42 8.81 -6.06
N SER A 227 19.62 8.24 -5.93
CA SER A 227 19.89 6.95 -5.27
C SER A 227 19.53 6.97 -3.78
N TRP A 228 19.78 8.07 -3.07
CA TRP A 228 19.41 8.25 -1.66
C TRP A 228 17.91 8.44 -1.49
N ALA A 229 17.28 9.26 -2.34
CA ALA A 229 15.83 9.46 -2.31
C ALA A 229 15.06 8.14 -2.50
N SER A 230 15.55 7.26 -3.38
CA SER A 230 14.94 5.95 -3.64
C SER A 230 14.95 4.99 -2.44
N GLY A 231 15.87 5.15 -1.49
CA GLY A 231 15.88 4.35 -0.25
C GLY A 231 14.75 4.69 0.73
N TYR A 232 14.18 5.90 0.61
CA TYR A 232 13.25 6.47 1.58
C TYR A 232 11.92 6.93 0.98
N ALA A 233 11.82 7.02 -0.33
CA ALA A 233 10.62 7.47 -1.02
C ALA A 233 10.31 6.61 -2.24
N ILE A 234 9.04 6.55 -2.63
CA ILE A 234 8.58 5.78 -3.78
C ILE A 234 7.43 6.49 -4.50
N PRO A 235 7.47 6.61 -5.84
CA PRO A 235 6.32 7.07 -6.61
C PRO A 235 5.12 6.12 -6.42
N VAL A 236 3.93 6.67 -6.19
CA VAL A 236 2.71 5.86 -6.00
C VAL A 236 2.45 4.92 -7.17
N VAL A 237 2.71 5.36 -8.40
CA VAL A 237 2.58 4.54 -9.61
C VAL A 237 3.53 3.33 -9.57
N THR A 238 4.78 3.52 -9.12
CA THR A 238 5.74 2.42 -8.98
C THR A 238 5.30 1.40 -7.93
N LEU A 239 4.78 1.87 -6.78
CA LEU A 239 4.20 1.00 -5.77
C LEU A 239 3.03 0.18 -6.32
N VAL A 240 2.08 0.82 -7.00
CA VAL A 240 0.91 0.14 -7.58
C VAL A 240 1.34 -0.89 -8.62
N ARG A 241 2.29 -0.55 -9.50
CA ARG A 241 2.83 -1.51 -10.47
C ARG A 241 3.47 -2.70 -9.78
N ALA A 242 4.21 -2.49 -8.68
CA ALA A 242 4.77 -3.57 -7.90
C ALA A 242 3.67 -4.47 -7.30
N MET A 243 2.60 -3.89 -6.76
CA MET A 243 1.46 -4.63 -6.22
C MET A 243 0.80 -5.51 -7.29
N LEU A 244 0.56 -4.98 -8.48
CA LEU A 244 -0.04 -5.73 -9.59
C LEU A 244 0.90 -6.78 -10.17
N ASN A 245 2.19 -6.45 -10.31
CA ASN A 245 3.20 -7.40 -10.76
C ASN A 245 3.38 -8.56 -9.78
N ASN A 246 3.25 -8.31 -8.46
CA ASN A 246 3.25 -9.37 -7.46
C ASN A 246 2.01 -10.26 -7.61
N ALA A 247 0.84 -9.66 -7.79
CA ALA A 247 -0.43 -10.39 -7.86
C ALA A 247 -0.50 -11.40 -9.03
N VAL A 248 0.08 -11.06 -10.18
CA VAL A 248 0.10 -11.95 -11.36
C VAL A 248 1.20 -13.01 -11.32
N ARG A 249 2.17 -12.90 -10.40
CA ARG A 249 3.23 -13.89 -10.24
C ARG A 249 2.70 -15.08 -9.44
N PRO A 250 2.90 -16.33 -9.91
CA PRO A 250 2.68 -17.50 -9.07
C PRO A 250 3.69 -17.50 -7.92
N THR A 251 3.27 -17.98 -6.76
CA THR A 251 4.14 -18.12 -5.60
C THR A 251 3.66 -19.32 -4.78
N ASP A 252 4.61 -20.07 -4.23
CA ASP A 252 4.32 -21.11 -3.24
C ASP A 252 4.35 -20.55 -1.81
N SER A 253 4.77 -19.29 -1.64
CA SER A 253 4.81 -18.66 -0.33
C SER A 253 3.44 -18.18 0.11
N LYS A 254 3.01 -18.63 1.29
CA LYS A 254 1.78 -18.14 1.94
C LYS A 254 1.90 -16.69 2.41
N LYS A 255 3.11 -16.21 2.68
CA LYS A 255 3.39 -14.85 3.14
C LYS A 255 4.50 -14.22 2.33
N GLU A 256 4.27 -13.01 1.86
CA GLU A 256 5.24 -12.20 1.14
C GLU A 256 5.33 -10.84 1.83
N LEU A 257 6.55 -10.38 2.13
CA LEU A 257 6.78 -9.07 2.71
C LEU A 257 7.77 -8.34 1.81
N LEU A 258 7.30 -7.29 1.15
CA LEU A 258 8.07 -6.51 0.21
C LEU A 258 8.44 -5.18 0.88
N GLU A 259 9.71 -5.06 1.26
CA GLU A 259 10.29 -3.78 1.70
C GLU A 259 10.51 -2.84 0.51
N ASN A 260 10.70 -1.55 0.79
CA ASN A 260 10.77 -0.48 -0.22
C ASN A 260 11.67 -0.79 -1.44
N LYS A 261 12.85 -1.40 -1.23
CA LYS A 261 13.78 -1.77 -2.31
C LYS A 261 13.19 -2.83 -3.25
N ALA A 262 12.54 -3.86 -2.70
CA ALA A 262 11.87 -4.91 -3.49
C ALA A 262 10.68 -4.34 -4.25
N ILE A 263 9.92 -3.42 -3.64
CA ILE A 263 8.82 -2.72 -4.31
C ILE A 263 9.35 -1.92 -5.51
N LEU A 264 10.46 -1.19 -5.36
CA LEU A 264 11.06 -0.44 -6.47
C LEU A 264 11.52 -1.34 -7.61
N ALA A 265 12.19 -2.46 -7.30
CA ALA A 265 12.66 -3.41 -8.30
C ALA A 265 11.47 -4.03 -9.07
N LEU A 266 10.44 -4.46 -8.35
CA LEU A 266 9.27 -5.09 -8.93
C LEU A 266 8.39 -4.11 -9.73
N GLY A 267 8.28 -2.86 -9.26
CA GLY A 267 7.52 -1.82 -9.96
C GLY A 267 8.17 -1.35 -11.26
N LYS A 268 9.50 -1.42 -11.37
CA LYS A 268 10.26 -1.11 -12.59
C LYS A 268 10.23 -2.21 -13.65
N ALA A 269 9.89 -3.45 -13.26
CA ALA A 269 9.79 -4.58 -14.19
C ALA A 269 8.64 -4.44 -15.20
N SER A 270 7.72 -3.48 -15.00
CA SER A 270 6.73 -3.11 -16.01
C SER A 270 7.41 -2.32 -17.13
N GLY A 271 7.81 -3.02 -18.20
CA GLY A 271 8.29 -2.37 -19.43
C GLY A 271 7.30 -1.29 -19.88
N SER A 272 7.81 -0.07 -20.05
CA SER A 272 7.22 1.07 -20.78
C SER A 272 5.73 0.94 -21.15
N LEU A 273 4.83 1.09 -20.17
CA LEU A 273 3.52 1.66 -20.48
C LEU A 273 3.77 3.17 -20.63
N LYS A 274 3.47 3.68 -21.83
CA LYS A 274 3.80 5.04 -22.30
C LYS A 274 3.49 6.10 -21.22
N PRO A 275 4.29 7.18 -21.16
CA PRO A 275 4.03 8.32 -20.28
C PRO A 275 2.65 8.92 -20.51
#